data_AF-A0A353N4P5-F1
#
_entry.id   AF-A0A353N4P5-F1
#
_cell.length_a   1.000
_cell.length_b   1.000
_cell.length_c   1.000
_cell.angle_alpha   90.00
_cell.angle_beta   90.00
_cell.angle_gamma   90.00
#
_symmetry.space_group_name_H-M   'P 1'
#
loop_
_entity.id
_entity.type
_entity.pdbx_description
1 polymer ?
#
loop_
_entity_poly.entity_id
_entity_poly.type
_entity_poly.pdbx_seq_one_letter_code
_entity_poly.pdbx_strand_id
1 'polypeptide(L)'
;MKRLFNNNLSKILIIFTILYLLKYVLPQSFMLEVIILSIYTMGCSFLIGRVGFVSFGQPAYLAIGAYGTAFYLYYFGTNPFVAILVGILLGLIINIITGAFFIRLNSSYYTLCNQAFCVVSFFIFQKALVKYTHGDNGLWFLSRIDPTPVIDLSRTEGVFIFAFLGAVGVWLLFNYLMNHSVFGATCLCVKCNEEKLRFLGYNVFNIKWLAFIIANTITSLAGALYSLYFGFVSAGITAPSKAIEPVAISMLGGAGTLFGPLVGSFIFIGLKDIASQVISYWELLVGLMLIIVMLAGEKGIVGSLEGFLSKLINKHGNNEGLQATNIEGEVGSE
;
A
#
# COMPACT_ATOMS: atom_id res chain seq x y z
N MET A 1 24.03 17.07 -0.49
CA MET A 1 22.93 16.48 -1.31
C MET A 1 23.21 15.04 -1.78
N LYS A 2 24.40 14.69 -2.31
CA LYS A 2 24.74 13.31 -2.74
C LYS A 2 24.90 12.26 -1.61
N ARG A 3 25.29 12.65 -0.39
CA ARG A 3 25.65 11.71 0.70
C ARG A 3 24.46 11.09 1.45
N LEU A 4 23.33 11.80 1.54
CA LEU A 4 22.08 11.28 2.13
C LEU A 4 21.31 10.36 1.17
N PHE A 5 21.51 10.53 -0.15
CA PHE A 5 20.88 9.72 -1.19
C PHE A 5 21.41 8.28 -1.19
N ASN A 6 22.71 8.09 -0.93
CA ASN A 6 23.35 6.79 -1.05
C ASN A 6 22.93 5.79 0.05
N ASN A 7 22.64 6.28 1.26
CA ASN A 7 22.32 5.41 2.41
C ASN A 7 20.87 4.92 2.43
N ASN A 8 19.93 5.68 1.86
CA ASN A 8 18.55 5.19 1.72
C ASN A 8 18.44 4.30 0.48
N LEU A 9 19.06 4.68 -0.65
CA LEU A 9 19.06 3.88 -1.88
C LEU A 9 19.73 2.50 -1.70
N SER A 10 20.81 2.44 -0.93
CA SER A 10 21.44 1.15 -0.58
C SER A 10 20.54 0.28 0.30
N LYS A 11 19.87 0.84 1.32
CA LYS A 11 18.90 0.10 2.15
C LYS A 11 17.71 -0.42 1.33
N ILE A 12 17.22 0.35 0.36
CA ILE A 12 16.17 -0.06 -0.58
C ILE A 12 16.63 -1.28 -1.37
N LEU A 13 17.78 -1.17 -2.05
CA LEU A 13 18.30 -2.25 -2.87
C LEU A 13 18.54 -3.49 -2.04
N ILE A 14 19.03 -3.35 -0.80
CA ILE A 14 19.23 -4.47 0.12
C ILE A 14 17.88 -5.12 0.49
N ILE A 15 16.85 -4.37 0.88
CA ILE A 15 15.54 -4.93 1.27
C ILE A 15 14.85 -5.61 0.08
N PHE A 16 14.85 -4.96 -1.09
CA PHE A 16 14.25 -5.54 -2.30
C PHE A 16 15.07 -6.74 -2.83
N THR A 17 16.40 -6.73 -2.66
CA THR A 17 17.25 -7.89 -2.97
C THR A 17 17.00 -9.02 -1.99
N ILE A 18 16.83 -8.74 -0.69
CA ILE A 18 16.47 -9.74 0.32
C ILE A 18 15.10 -10.35 0.00
N LEU A 19 14.10 -9.55 -0.37
CA LEU A 19 12.79 -10.05 -0.80
C LEU A 19 12.89 -10.91 -2.07
N TYR A 20 13.69 -10.47 -3.04
CA TYR A 20 13.93 -11.24 -4.25
C TYR A 20 14.62 -12.58 -3.93
N LEU A 21 15.59 -12.60 -3.01
CA LEU A 21 16.24 -13.81 -2.54
C LEU A 21 15.29 -14.70 -1.73
N LEU A 22 14.34 -14.12 -0.99
CA LEU A 22 13.30 -14.83 -0.26
C LEU A 22 12.39 -15.66 -1.18
N LYS A 23 12.31 -15.33 -2.47
CA LYS A 23 11.63 -16.13 -3.50
C LYS A 23 12.14 -17.58 -3.54
N TYR A 24 13.42 -17.80 -3.25
CA TYR A 24 14.00 -19.16 -3.28
C TYR A 24 13.65 -20.00 -2.05
N VAL A 25 13.22 -19.37 -0.97
CA VAL A 25 12.89 -20.03 0.31
C VAL A 25 11.38 -20.20 0.47
N LEU A 26 10.59 -19.25 -0.03
CA LEU A 26 9.14 -19.22 0.15
C LEU A 26 8.38 -19.55 -1.14
N PRO A 27 7.13 -20.08 -1.05
CA PRO A 27 6.29 -20.32 -2.21
C PRO A 27 6.08 -19.03 -3.03
N GLN A 28 6.16 -19.14 -4.36
CA GLN A 28 5.99 -17.99 -5.25
C GLN A 28 4.63 -17.30 -5.09
N SER A 29 3.57 -18.08 -4.84
CA SER A 29 2.21 -17.57 -4.60
C SER A 29 2.14 -16.66 -3.38
N PHE A 30 2.84 -17.03 -2.30
CA PHE A 30 2.93 -16.23 -1.07
C PHE A 30 3.59 -14.89 -1.35
N MET A 31 4.76 -14.91 -2.01
CA MET A 31 5.50 -13.70 -2.35
C MET A 31 4.72 -12.76 -3.27
N LEU A 32 3.96 -13.30 -4.23
CA LEU A 32 3.07 -12.53 -5.09
C LEU A 32 1.97 -11.82 -4.30
N GLU A 33 1.30 -12.54 -3.40
CA GLU A 33 0.26 -11.97 -2.55
C GLU A 33 0.83 -10.86 -1.65
N VAL A 34 2.04 -11.05 -1.10
CA VAL A 34 2.75 -10.04 -0.30
C VAL A 34 2.99 -8.78 -1.12
N ILE A 35 3.52 -8.89 -2.33
CA ILE A 35 3.82 -7.74 -3.17
C ILE A 35 2.55 -6.97 -3.55
N ILE A 36 1.51 -7.69 -3.99
CA ILE A 36 0.24 -7.07 -4.41
C ILE A 36 -0.44 -6.38 -3.21
N LEU A 37 -0.51 -7.04 -2.05
CA LEU A 37 -1.07 -6.45 -0.82
C LEU A 37 -0.21 -5.29 -0.30
N SER A 38 1.09 -5.31 -0.54
CA SER A 38 1.98 -4.19 -0.18
C SER A 38 1.62 -2.96 -1.01
N ILE A 39 1.48 -3.09 -2.34
CA ILE A 39 1.07 -1.99 -3.23
C ILE A 39 -0.30 -1.48 -2.83
N TYR A 40 -1.25 -2.39 -2.61
CA TYR A 40 -2.61 -2.09 -2.17
C TYR A 40 -2.62 -1.25 -0.89
N THR A 41 -1.83 -1.68 0.09
CA THR A 41 -1.78 -1.03 1.40
C THR A 41 -0.98 0.26 1.39
N MET A 42 -0.05 0.43 0.46
CA MET A 42 0.83 1.60 0.40
C MET A 42 0.06 2.91 0.21
N GLY A 43 -0.97 2.90 -0.66
CA GLY A 43 -1.89 4.02 -0.81
C GLY A 43 -2.65 4.35 0.48
N CYS A 44 -3.15 3.32 1.18
CA CYS A 44 -3.84 3.49 2.46
C CYS A 44 -2.91 4.05 3.55
N SER A 45 -1.71 3.49 3.70
CA SER A 45 -0.71 3.94 4.66
C SER A 45 -0.28 5.38 4.42
N PHE A 46 -0.19 5.82 3.16
CA PHE A 46 0.08 7.22 2.82
C PHE A 46 -1.03 8.16 3.32
N LEU A 47 -2.30 7.81 3.12
CA LEU A 47 -3.43 8.62 3.60
C LEU A 47 -3.48 8.72 5.13
N ILE A 48 -3.33 7.59 5.83
CA ILE A 48 -3.33 7.55 7.30
C ILE A 48 -2.11 8.29 7.87
N GLY A 49 -0.96 8.03 7.27
CA GLY A 49 0.33 8.52 7.72
C GLY A 49 0.53 10.01 7.53
N ARG A 50 0.27 10.50 6.31
CA ARG A 50 0.58 11.89 5.92
C ARG A 50 -0.62 12.80 5.99
N VAL A 51 -1.82 12.37 5.57
CA VAL A 51 -3.00 13.24 5.50
C VAL A 51 -3.84 13.17 6.78
N GLY A 52 -3.81 12.03 7.49
CA GLY A 52 -4.61 11.80 8.70
C GLY A 52 -6.02 11.26 8.42
N PHE A 53 -6.23 10.68 7.24
CA PHE A 53 -7.50 10.05 6.85
C PHE A 53 -7.41 8.53 6.88
N VAL A 54 -8.38 7.89 7.51
CA VAL A 54 -8.53 6.43 7.49
C VAL A 54 -9.46 6.04 6.35
N SER A 55 -8.95 5.22 5.43
CA SER A 55 -9.69 4.83 4.23
C SER A 55 -10.21 3.40 4.34
N PHE A 56 -11.47 3.22 4.78
CA PHE A 56 -12.14 1.90 4.73
C PHE A 56 -12.74 1.58 3.34
N GLY A 57 -12.69 2.52 2.38
CA GLY A 57 -13.17 2.31 1.00
C GLY A 57 -12.18 1.60 0.07
N GLN A 58 -10.99 1.24 0.56
CA GLN A 58 -9.92 0.64 -0.26
C GLN A 58 -10.35 -0.57 -1.10
N PRO A 59 -11.20 -1.51 -0.61
CA PRO A 59 -11.64 -2.62 -1.44
C PRO A 59 -12.44 -2.18 -2.68
N ALA A 60 -13.17 -1.06 -2.61
CA ALA A 60 -13.85 -0.52 -3.79
C ALA A 60 -12.86 0.03 -4.82
N TYR A 61 -11.83 0.78 -4.40
CA TYR A 61 -10.81 1.31 -5.31
C TYR A 61 -9.96 0.19 -5.94
N LEU A 62 -9.68 -0.87 -5.17
CA LEU A 62 -9.08 -2.11 -5.65
C LEU A 62 -9.99 -2.77 -6.70
N ALA A 63 -11.28 -2.94 -6.38
CA ALA A 63 -12.26 -3.55 -7.27
C ALA A 63 -12.39 -2.80 -8.60
N ILE A 64 -12.42 -1.47 -8.59
CA ILE A 64 -12.50 -0.67 -9.83
C ILE A 64 -11.33 -0.98 -10.76
N GLY A 65 -10.11 -1.08 -10.24
CA GLY A 65 -8.94 -1.46 -11.05
C GLY A 65 -8.98 -2.92 -11.52
N ALA A 66 -9.43 -3.83 -10.66
CA ALA A 66 -9.59 -5.24 -10.96
C ALA A 66 -10.63 -5.49 -12.06
N TYR A 67 -11.82 -4.88 -11.93
CA TYR A 67 -12.90 -4.94 -12.91
C TYR A 67 -12.55 -4.20 -14.20
N GLY A 68 -11.84 -3.08 -14.14
CA GLY A 68 -11.38 -2.39 -15.35
C GLY A 68 -10.47 -3.26 -16.21
N THR A 69 -9.54 -3.97 -15.56
CA THR A 69 -8.65 -4.95 -16.20
C THR A 69 -9.45 -6.15 -16.75
N ALA A 70 -10.36 -6.68 -15.94
CA ALA A 70 -11.19 -7.82 -16.32
C ALA A 70 -12.12 -7.51 -17.49
N PHE A 71 -12.73 -6.31 -17.53
CA PHE A 71 -13.60 -5.90 -18.63
C PHE A 71 -12.86 -5.84 -19.96
N TYR A 72 -11.63 -5.31 -19.96
CA TYR A 72 -10.81 -5.29 -21.17
C TYR A 72 -10.49 -6.71 -21.65
N LEU A 73 -9.99 -7.57 -20.76
CA LEU A 73 -9.57 -8.94 -21.11
C LEU A 73 -10.72 -9.87 -21.47
N TYR A 74 -11.88 -9.66 -20.87
CA TYR A 74 -13.05 -10.49 -21.10
C TYR A 74 -13.78 -10.09 -22.40
N TYR A 75 -13.98 -8.79 -22.65
CA TYR A 75 -14.83 -8.32 -23.76
C TYR A 75 -14.06 -7.83 -24.99
N PHE A 76 -12.91 -7.16 -24.82
CA PHE A 76 -12.33 -6.34 -25.90
C PHE A 76 -11.02 -6.87 -26.46
N GLY A 77 -10.08 -7.32 -25.63
CA GLY A 77 -8.74 -7.62 -26.09
C GLY A 77 -8.01 -8.67 -25.26
N THR A 78 -6.81 -9.03 -25.71
CA THR A 78 -6.00 -10.12 -25.14
C THR A 78 -4.71 -9.63 -24.48
N ASN A 79 -4.35 -8.36 -24.71
CA ASN A 79 -3.09 -7.80 -24.23
C ASN A 79 -3.15 -7.39 -22.73
N PRO A 80 -2.36 -8.01 -21.84
CA PRO A 80 -2.43 -7.76 -20.40
C PRO A 80 -1.91 -6.38 -19.99
N PHE A 81 -0.94 -5.79 -20.72
CA PHE A 81 -0.45 -4.44 -20.37
C PHE A 81 -1.50 -3.36 -20.63
N VAL A 82 -2.24 -3.49 -21.74
CA VAL A 82 -3.36 -2.59 -22.04
C VAL A 82 -4.46 -2.76 -20.99
N ALA A 83 -4.71 -3.99 -20.54
CA ALA A 83 -5.67 -4.26 -19.48
C ALA A 83 -5.31 -3.53 -18.18
N ILE A 84 -4.05 -3.59 -17.76
CA ILE A 84 -3.56 -2.87 -16.56
C ILE A 84 -3.73 -1.36 -16.73
N LEU A 85 -3.36 -0.82 -17.91
CA LEU A 85 -3.53 0.60 -18.20
C LEU A 85 -5.00 1.02 -18.09
N VAL A 86 -5.92 0.24 -18.65
CA VAL A 86 -7.37 0.48 -18.56
C VAL A 86 -7.84 0.44 -17.11
N GLY A 87 -7.37 -0.53 -16.31
CA GLY A 87 -7.67 -0.60 -14.88
C GLY A 87 -7.20 0.64 -14.11
N ILE A 88 -5.98 1.12 -14.38
CA ILE A 88 -5.43 2.34 -13.77
C ILE A 88 -6.23 3.57 -14.19
N LEU A 89 -6.54 3.72 -15.48
CA LEU A 89 -7.27 4.87 -16.01
C LEU A 89 -8.70 4.94 -15.47
N LEU A 90 -9.41 3.81 -15.40
CA LEU A 90 -10.73 3.74 -14.78
C LEU A 90 -10.67 4.07 -13.30
N GLY A 91 -9.68 3.53 -12.57
CA GLY A 91 -9.39 3.90 -11.19
C GLY A 91 -9.19 5.41 -11.05
N LEU A 92 -8.30 6.00 -11.85
CA LEU A 92 -8.00 7.43 -11.84
C LEU A 92 -9.25 8.28 -12.03
N ILE A 93 -10.08 7.97 -13.04
CA ILE A 93 -11.32 8.70 -13.34
C ILE A 93 -12.28 8.63 -12.15
N ILE A 94 -12.52 7.44 -11.61
CA ILE A 94 -13.43 7.27 -10.47
C ILE A 94 -12.86 7.95 -9.21
N ASN A 95 -11.55 7.91 -8.99
CA ASN A 95 -10.89 8.52 -7.84
C ASN A 95 -10.93 10.06 -7.91
N ILE A 96 -10.82 10.65 -9.10
CA ILE A 96 -11.02 12.09 -9.33
C ILE A 96 -12.43 12.50 -8.91
N ILE A 97 -13.44 11.74 -9.36
CA ILE A 97 -14.85 12.01 -9.07
C ILE A 97 -15.15 11.83 -7.58
N THR A 98 -14.88 10.64 -7.03
CA THR A 98 -15.17 10.30 -5.62
C THR A 98 -14.38 11.16 -4.65
N GLY A 99 -13.12 11.47 -4.97
CA GLY A 99 -12.29 12.36 -4.17
C GLY A 99 -12.87 13.76 -4.04
N ALA A 100 -13.50 14.28 -5.10
CA ALA A 100 -14.10 15.63 -5.06
C ALA A 100 -15.25 15.74 -4.05
N PHE A 101 -15.95 14.62 -3.78
CA PHE A 101 -17.03 14.54 -2.79
C PHE A 101 -16.50 14.26 -1.39
N PHE A 102 -15.68 13.23 -1.21
CA PHE A 102 -15.33 12.75 0.13
C PHE A 102 -14.43 13.72 0.91
N ILE A 103 -13.60 14.50 0.23
CA ILE A 103 -12.57 15.32 0.87
C ILE A 103 -13.11 16.62 1.47
N ARG A 104 -14.36 16.97 1.13
CA ARG A 104 -15.08 18.07 1.75
C ARG A 104 -15.52 17.74 3.19
N LEU A 105 -15.49 16.47 3.56
CA LEU A 105 -15.91 15.98 4.87
C LEU A 105 -14.75 16.04 5.88
N ASN A 106 -15.09 16.20 7.16
CA ASN A 106 -14.10 16.05 8.25
C ASN A 106 -13.63 14.59 8.34
N SER A 107 -12.46 14.35 8.93
CA SER A 107 -11.79 13.03 8.96
C SER A 107 -12.69 11.86 9.40
N SER A 108 -13.50 12.03 10.44
CA SER A 108 -14.41 10.98 10.92
C SER A 108 -15.56 10.70 9.93
N TYR A 109 -16.17 11.74 9.36
CA TYR A 109 -17.24 11.58 8.38
C TYR A 109 -16.72 11.03 7.05
N TYR A 110 -15.51 11.44 6.63
CA TYR A 110 -14.81 10.85 5.49
C TYR A 110 -14.71 9.33 5.64
N THR A 111 -14.27 8.88 6.82
CA THR A 111 -14.07 7.45 7.11
C THR A 111 -15.37 6.66 6.96
N LEU A 112 -16.47 7.17 7.52
CA LEU A 112 -17.80 6.55 7.43
C LEU A 112 -18.36 6.55 6.01
N CYS A 113 -18.32 7.68 5.30
CA CYS A 113 -18.79 7.78 3.92
C CYS A 113 -18.00 6.88 2.98
N ASN A 114 -16.70 6.77 3.20
CA ASN A 114 -15.81 5.92 2.40
C ASN A 114 -16.05 4.43 2.67
N GLN A 115 -16.40 4.05 3.90
CA GLN A 115 -16.88 2.69 4.19
C GLN A 115 -18.22 2.41 3.51
N ALA A 116 -19.16 3.36 3.55
CA ALA A 116 -20.43 3.24 2.84
C ALA A 116 -20.22 3.09 1.33
N PHE A 117 -19.25 3.79 0.75
CA PHE A 117 -18.86 3.62 -0.66
C PHE A 117 -18.39 2.20 -0.98
N CYS A 118 -17.67 1.55 -0.06
CA CYS A 118 -17.32 0.13 -0.19
C CYS A 118 -18.56 -0.75 -0.30
N VAL A 119 -19.51 -0.58 0.61
CA VAL A 119 -20.77 -1.36 0.65
C VAL A 119 -21.61 -1.10 -0.60
N VAL A 120 -21.74 0.15 -1.02
CA VAL A 120 -22.47 0.51 -2.25
C VAL A 120 -21.80 -0.11 -3.47
N SER A 121 -20.48 -0.03 -3.57
CA SER A 121 -19.72 -0.63 -4.68
C SER A 121 -19.90 -2.15 -4.73
N PHE A 122 -19.90 -2.81 -3.58
CA PHE A 122 -20.20 -4.25 -3.47
C PHE A 122 -21.56 -4.60 -4.08
N PHE A 123 -22.64 -3.90 -3.68
CA PHE A 123 -23.97 -4.15 -4.23
C PHE A 123 -24.11 -3.75 -5.71
N ILE A 124 -23.37 -2.73 -6.16
CA ILE A 124 -23.33 -2.37 -7.57
C ILE A 124 -22.75 -3.53 -8.39
N PHE A 125 -21.57 -4.04 -8.03
CA PHE A 125 -20.94 -5.14 -8.75
C PHE A 125 -21.70 -6.46 -8.61
N GLN A 126 -22.31 -6.73 -7.45
CA GLN A 126 -23.04 -7.96 -7.17
C GLN A 126 -24.44 -8.00 -7.79
N LYS A 127 -25.18 -6.88 -7.85
CA LYS A 127 -26.59 -6.86 -8.28
C LYS A 127 -26.87 -5.94 -9.45
N ALA A 128 -26.46 -4.66 -9.36
CA ALA A 128 -26.83 -3.67 -10.37
C ALA A 128 -26.15 -3.94 -11.72
N LEU A 129 -24.90 -4.38 -11.69
CA LEU A 129 -24.06 -4.63 -12.87
C LEU A 129 -23.95 -6.11 -13.24
N VAL A 130 -24.79 -7.00 -12.69
CA VAL A 130 -24.73 -8.46 -12.93
C VAL A 130 -24.66 -8.82 -14.40
N LYS A 131 -25.38 -8.09 -15.26
CA LYS A 131 -25.35 -8.32 -16.72
C LYS A 131 -23.94 -8.22 -17.31
N TYR A 132 -23.07 -7.39 -16.73
CA TYR A 132 -21.71 -7.15 -17.21
C TYR A 132 -20.64 -7.84 -16.35
N THR A 133 -20.83 -7.90 -15.04
CA THR A 133 -19.86 -8.48 -14.09
C THR A 133 -20.06 -9.97 -13.81
N HIS A 134 -21.22 -10.52 -14.18
CA HIS A 134 -21.69 -11.85 -13.79
C HIS A 134 -21.81 -12.04 -12.26
N GLY A 135 -21.85 -10.94 -11.49
CA GLY A 135 -22.08 -10.93 -10.05
C GLY A 135 -21.10 -11.80 -9.26
N ASP A 136 -21.65 -12.78 -8.52
CA ASP A 136 -20.86 -13.70 -7.71
C ASP A 136 -20.11 -14.76 -8.53
N ASN A 137 -20.57 -15.06 -9.75
CA ASN A 137 -19.87 -15.98 -10.66
C ASN A 137 -18.55 -15.38 -11.18
N GLY A 138 -18.49 -14.05 -11.23
CA GLY A 138 -17.32 -13.30 -11.66
C GLY A 138 -16.96 -13.44 -13.14
N LEU A 139 -15.93 -12.70 -13.54
CA LEU A 139 -15.37 -12.71 -14.89
C LEU A 139 -14.10 -13.56 -14.90
N TRP A 140 -14.09 -14.62 -15.70
CA TRP A 140 -12.95 -15.51 -15.91
C TRP A 140 -12.31 -15.20 -17.25
N PHE A 141 -11.04 -14.77 -17.25
CA PHE A 141 -10.37 -14.27 -18.46
C PHE A 141 -8.95 -14.79 -18.65
N LEU A 142 -8.47 -15.69 -17.78
CA LEU A 142 -7.12 -16.24 -17.84
C LEU A 142 -6.79 -16.88 -19.20
N SER A 143 -7.76 -17.58 -19.82
CA SER A 143 -7.59 -18.23 -21.14
C SER A 143 -7.50 -17.28 -22.33
N ARG A 144 -7.74 -15.97 -22.12
CA ARG A 144 -7.70 -14.94 -23.17
C ARG A 144 -6.41 -14.10 -23.15
N ILE A 145 -5.52 -14.35 -22.21
CA ILE A 145 -4.28 -13.60 -22.10
C ILE A 145 -3.28 -14.16 -23.12
N ASP A 146 -2.89 -13.32 -24.08
CA ASP A 146 -1.87 -13.69 -25.06
C ASP A 146 -0.46 -13.55 -24.45
N PRO A 147 0.47 -14.46 -24.78
CA PRO A 147 1.86 -14.34 -24.36
C PRO A 147 2.47 -13.05 -24.90
N THR A 148 3.02 -12.24 -24.00
CA THR A 148 3.63 -10.96 -24.37
C THR A 148 5.14 -11.07 -24.55
N PRO A 149 5.73 -10.36 -25.53
CA PRO A 149 7.13 -10.58 -25.97
C PRO A 149 8.22 -10.07 -25.01
N VAL A 150 7.90 -9.20 -24.05
CA VAL A 150 8.90 -8.63 -23.11
C VAL A 150 8.86 -9.31 -21.74
N ILE A 151 7.66 -9.44 -21.16
CA ILE A 151 7.40 -10.19 -19.92
C ILE A 151 6.11 -10.95 -20.18
N ASP A 152 6.13 -12.28 -20.09
CA ASP A 152 4.93 -13.09 -20.33
C ASP A 152 4.01 -13.08 -19.09
N LEU A 153 3.00 -12.21 -19.11
CA LEU A 153 2.03 -12.05 -18.03
C LEU A 153 1.01 -13.20 -17.97
N SER A 154 1.04 -14.13 -18.92
CA SER A 154 0.25 -15.37 -18.86
C SER A 154 0.83 -16.36 -17.83
N ARG A 155 2.12 -16.19 -17.49
CA ARG A 155 2.83 -17.02 -16.51
C ARG A 155 2.93 -16.30 -15.17
N THR A 156 2.78 -17.08 -14.10
CA THR A 156 2.94 -16.60 -12.72
C THR A 156 4.30 -15.92 -12.48
N GLU A 157 5.36 -16.34 -13.17
CA GLU A 157 6.68 -15.71 -13.08
C GLU A 157 6.72 -14.31 -13.68
N GLY A 158 6.08 -14.10 -14.83
CA GLY A 158 6.02 -12.78 -15.47
C GLY A 158 5.17 -11.81 -14.66
N VAL A 159 4.04 -12.27 -14.11
CA VAL A 159 3.22 -11.49 -13.17
C VAL A 159 4.03 -11.09 -11.94
N PHE A 160 4.86 -11.99 -11.39
CA PHE A 160 5.72 -11.68 -10.25
C PHE A 160 6.75 -10.60 -10.56
N ILE A 161 7.48 -10.73 -11.68
CA ILE A 161 8.48 -9.74 -12.08
C ILE A 161 7.82 -8.38 -12.30
N PHE A 162 6.67 -8.36 -12.97
CA PHE A 162 5.96 -7.11 -13.23
C PHE A 162 5.40 -6.47 -11.95
N ALA A 163 4.78 -7.26 -11.06
CA ALA A 163 4.29 -6.78 -9.78
C ALA A 163 5.44 -6.27 -8.89
N PHE A 164 6.58 -6.96 -8.89
CA PHE A 164 7.78 -6.53 -8.15
C PHE A 164 8.31 -5.20 -8.67
N LEU A 165 8.44 -5.04 -9.99
CA LEU A 165 8.81 -3.76 -10.61
C LEU A 165 7.79 -2.66 -10.29
N GLY A 166 6.50 -2.99 -10.30
CA GLY A 166 5.41 -2.11 -9.89
C GLY A 166 5.57 -1.66 -8.44
N ALA A 167 5.86 -2.57 -7.52
CA ALA A 167 6.09 -2.26 -6.11
C ALA A 167 7.32 -1.36 -5.91
N VAL A 168 8.42 -1.64 -6.59
CA VAL A 168 9.61 -0.77 -6.58
C VAL A 168 9.26 0.62 -7.11
N GLY A 169 8.52 0.72 -8.22
CA GLY A 169 8.10 1.98 -8.82
C GLY A 169 7.20 2.80 -7.90
N VAL A 170 6.19 2.17 -7.29
CA VAL A 170 5.28 2.79 -6.31
C VAL A 170 6.04 3.25 -5.07
N TRP A 171 7.00 2.44 -4.60
CA TRP A 171 7.84 2.80 -3.47
C TRP A 171 8.72 4.02 -3.79
N LEU A 172 9.34 4.06 -4.97
CA LEU A 172 10.18 5.19 -5.41
C LEU A 172 9.34 6.47 -5.54
N LEU A 173 8.13 6.35 -6.09
CA LEU A 173 7.17 7.45 -6.19
C LEU A 173 6.86 8.02 -4.80
N PHE A 174 6.44 7.18 -3.85
CA PHE A 174 6.12 7.65 -2.51
C PHE A 174 7.33 8.18 -1.77
N ASN A 175 8.53 7.58 -1.94
CA ASN A 175 9.76 8.10 -1.37
C ASN A 175 10.01 9.54 -1.81
N TYR A 176 9.88 9.79 -3.11
CA TYR A 176 10.06 11.10 -3.70
C TYR A 176 9.00 12.09 -3.19
N LEU A 177 7.72 11.71 -3.22
CA LEU A 177 6.62 12.53 -2.71
C LEU A 177 6.81 12.88 -1.23
N MET A 178 7.25 11.92 -0.42
CA MET A 178 7.33 12.04 1.02
C MET A 178 8.55 12.83 1.51
N ASN A 179 9.70 12.65 0.89
CA ASN A 179 10.99 13.14 1.39
C ASN A 179 11.55 14.32 0.59
N HIS A 180 11.11 14.51 -0.65
CA HIS A 180 11.69 15.50 -1.57
C HIS A 180 10.67 16.52 -2.09
N SER A 181 9.39 16.20 -2.08
CA SER A 181 8.35 17.11 -2.57
C SER A 181 7.76 17.98 -1.46
N VAL A 182 7.53 19.26 -1.78
CA VAL A 182 6.73 20.19 -0.96
C VAL A 182 5.35 19.61 -0.70
N PHE A 183 4.81 18.83 -1.64
CA PHE A 183 3.52 18.18 -1.49
C PHE A 183 3.47 17.28 -0.25
N GLY A 184 4.48 16.43 -0.03
CA GLY A 184 4.52 15.55 1.14
C GLY A 184 4.58 16.29 2.47
N ALA A 185 5.28 17.44 2.51
CA ALA A 185 5.32 18.31 3.67
C ALA A 185 3.95 18.99 3.91
N THR A 186 3.30 19.49 2.85
CA THR A 186 1.97 20.09 2.97
C THR A 186 0.92 19.09 3.42
N CYS A 187 0.96 17.84 2.96
CA CYS A 187 0.09 16.77 3.45
C CYS A 187 0.29 16.57 4.96
N LEU A 188 1.52 16.50 5.44
CA LEU A 188 1.80 16.36 6.87
C LEU A 188 1.26 17.56 7.67
N CYS A 189 1.38 18.78 7.14
CA CYS A 189 0.78 19.96 7.76
C CYS A 189 -0.75 19.87 7.83
N VAL A 190 -1.42 19.32 6.82
CA VAL A 190 -2.88 19.05 6.84
C VAL A 190 -3.23 18.18 8.05
N LYS A 191 -2.46 17.09 8.27
CA LYS A 191 -2.69 16.19 9.41
C LYS A 191 -2.50 16.87 10.77
N CYS A 192 -1.54 17.79 10.88
CA CYS A 192 -1.26 18.49 12.14
C CYS A 192 -2.34 19.53 12.48
N ASN A 193 -2.66 20.44 11.55
CA ASN A 193 -3.68 21.46 11.74
C ASN A 193 -4.10 22.08 10.41
N GLU A 194 -5.32 21.77 9.98
CA GLU A 194 -5.88 22.25 8.71
C GLU A 194 -6.14 23.76 8.69
N GLU A 195 -6.56 24.34 9.80
CA GLU A 195 -6.87 25.77 9.88
C GLU A 195 -5.61 26.61 9.74
N LYS A 196 -4.53 26.24 10.43
CA LYS A 196 -3.23 26.92 10.32
C LYS A 196 -2.71 26.90 8.88
N LEU A 197 -2.85 25.78 8.18
CA LEU A 197 -2.44 25.66 6.79
C LEU A 197 -3.26 26.57 5.87
N ARG A 198 -4.57 26.72 6.16
CA ARG A 198 -5.45 27.64 5.44
C ARG A 198 -5.07 29.11 5.68
N PHE A 199 -4.69 29.48 6.90
CA PHE A 199 -4.20 30.84 7.21
C PHE A 199 -2.89 31.18 6.47
N LEU A 200 -2.06 30.19 6.18
CA LEU A 200 -0.86 30.34 5.35
C LEU A 200 -1.16 30.49 3.85
N GLY A 201 -2.43 30.50 3.44
CA GLY A 201 -2.86 30.70 2.05
C GLY A 201 -2.89 29.43 1.20
N TYR A 202 -2.64 28.25 1.78
CA TYR A 202 -2.72 26.98 1.05
C TYR A 202 -4.16 26.51 0.86
N ASN A 203 -4.47 26.01 -0.33
CA ASN A 203 -5.75 25.36 -0.59
C ASN A 203 -5.74 23.92 -0.06
N VAL A 204 -6.25 23.75 1.16
CA VAL A 204 -6.35 22.45 1.87
C VAL A 204 -7.13 21.41 1.06
N PHE A 205 -8.18 21.82 0.35
CA PHE A 205 -9.00 20.91 -0.45
C PHE A 205 -8.18 20.28 -1.57
N ASN A 206 -7.44 21.09 -2.35
CA ASN A 206 -6.62 20.59 -3.46
C ASN A 206 -5.51 19.64 -3.00
N ILE A 207 -4.89 19.94 -1.86
CA ILE A 207 -3.82 19.08 -1.30
C ILE A 207 -4.38 17.70 -0.93
N LYS A 208 -5.49 17.67 -0.20
CA LYS A 208 -6.18 16.42 0.17
C LYS A 208 -6.68 15.68 -1.06
N TRP A 209 -7.24 16.39 -2.05
CA TRP A 209 -7.76 15.82 -3.29
C TRP A 209 -6.69 15.13 -4.11
N LEU A 210 -5.55 15.79 -4.32
CA LEU A 210 -4.43 15.18 -5.02
C LEU A 210 -3.87 13.97 -4.24
N ALA A 211 -3.82 14.05 -2.91
CA ALA A 211 -3.35 12.95 -2.07
C ALA A 211 -4.25 11.71 -2.18
N PHE A 212 -5.56 11.93 -2.17
CA PHE A 212 -6.57 10.89 -2.35
C PHE A 212 -6.49 10.24 -3.73
N ILE A 213 -6.39 11.05 -4.80
CA ILE A 213 -6.28 10.54 -6.16
C ILE A 213 -5.04 9.65 -6.31
N ILE A 214 -3.87 10.12 -5.86
CA ILE A 214 -2.61 9.37 -5.98
C ILE A 214 -2.69 8.05 -5.19
N ALA A 215 -3.12 8.12 -3.93
CA ALA A 215 -3.22 6.96 -3.07
C ALA A 215 -4.15 5.88 -3.64
N ASN A 216 -5.38 6.26 -4.01
CA ASN A 216 -6.38 5.29 -4.46
C ASN A 216 -6.13 4.83 -5.91
N THR A 217 -5.41 5.59 -6.74
CA THR A 217 -5.01 5.13 -8.08
C THR A 217 -3.95 4.03 -7.97
N ILE A 218 -3.07 4.12 -6.97
CA ILE A 218 -2.11 3.05 -6.65
C ILE A 218 -2.83 1.82 -6.10
N THR A 219 -3.89 2.01 -5.30
CA THR A 219 -4.79 0.93 -4.90
C THR A 219 -5.44 0.27 -6.13
N SER A 220 -5.91 1.03 -7.12
CA SER A 220 -6.46 0.48 -8.36
C SER A 220 -5.42 -0.26 -9.20
N LEU A 221 -4.16 0.21 -9.24
CA LEU A 221 -3.05 -0.55 -9.82
C LEU A 221 -2.88 -1.90 -9.14
N ALA A 222 -2.92 -1.96 -7.81
CA ALA A 222 -2.88 -3.23 -7.08
C ALA A 222 -4.05 -4.14 -7.46
N GLY A 223 -5.23 -3.56 -7.72
CA GLY A 223 -6.42 -4.29 -8.16
C GLY A 223 -6.25 -4.91 -9.55
N ALA A 224 -5.64 -4.17 -10.48
CA ALA A 224 -5.29 -4.69 -11.80
C ALA A 224 -4.31 -5.87 -11.72
N LEU A 225 -3.29 -5.76 -10.85
CA LEU A 225 -2.34 -6.85 -10.61
C LEU A 225 -3.00 -8.05 -9.90
N TYR A 226 -3.90 -7.78 -8.96
CA TYR A 226 -4.66 -8.80 -8.24
C TYR A 226 -5.50 -9.63 -9.22
N SER A 227 -6.26 -8.98 -10.11
CA SER A 227 -7.12 -9.71 -11.04
C SER A 227 -6.32 -10.53 -12.06
N LEU A 228 -5.14 -10.04 -12.50
CA LEU A 228 -4.23 -10.81 -13.34
C LEU A 228 -3.62 -12.02 -12.62
N TYR A 229 -3.25 -11.87 -11.35
CA TYR A 229 -2.69 -12.97 -10.57
C TYR A 229 -3.71 -14.09 -10.34
N PHE A 230 -4.95 -13.76 -9.97
CA PHE A 230 -5.99 -14.75 -9.76
C PHE A 230 -6.63 -15.25 -11.07
N GLY A 231 -6.55 -14.47 -12.16
CA GLY A 231 -7.13 -14.83 -13.46
C GLY A 231 -8.66 -14.72 -13.53
N PHE A 232 -9.28 -14.25 -12.45
CA PHE A 232 -10.70 -13.97 -12.37
C PHE A 232 -10.97 -12.80 -11.41
N VAL A 233 -12.14 -12.19 -11.51
CA VAL A 233 -12.63 -11.21 -10.52
C VAL A 233 -14.10 -11.45 -10.20
N SER A 234 -14.48 -11.41 -8.93
CA SER A 234 -15.87 -11.52 -8.48
C SER A 234 -16.22 -10.38 -7.51
N ALA A 235 -17.52 -10.19 -7.22
CA ALA A 235 -17.97 -9.15 -6.30
C ALA A 235 -17.39 -9.28 -4.88
N GLY A 236 -16.95 -10.49 -4.50
CA GLY A 236 -16.33 -10.78 -3.21
C GLY A 236 -15.09 -9.94 -2.89
N ILE A 237 -14.35 -9.45 -3.90
CA ILE A 237 -13.20 -8.56 -3.70
C ILE A 237 -13.59 -7.23 -3.03
N THR A 238 -14.86 -6.81 -3.18
CA THR A 238 -15.38 -5.56 -2.59
C THR A 238 -16.11 -5.81 -1.26
N ALA A 239 -16.02 -7.01 -0.71
CA ALA A 239 -16.75 -7.38 0.49
C ALA A 239 -16.41 -6.43 1.66
N PRO A 240 -17.40 -5.96 2.44
CA PRO A 240 -17.15 -5.05 3.55
C PRO A 240 -16.21 -5.61 4.63
N SER A 241 -16.14 -6.94 4.79
CA SER A 241 -15.17 -7.59 5.70
C SER A 241 -13.72 -7.33 5.31
N LYS A 242 -13.43 -7.13 4.01
CA LYS A 242 -12.10 -6.84 3.47
C LYS A 242 -11.64 -5.40 3.69
N ALA A 243 -12.54 -4.50 4.10
CA ALA A 243 -12.24 -3.09 4.34
C ALA A 243 -11.21 -2.86 5.46
N ILE A 244 -11.15 -3.79 6.42
CA ILE A 244 -10.27 -3.71 7.58
C ILE A 244 -8.83 -4.08 7.22
N GLU A 245 -8.62 -5.01 6.27
CA GLU A 245 -7.31 -5.55 5.90
C GLU A 245 -6.24 -4.47 5.59
N PRO A 246 -6.45 -3.51 4.67
CA PRO A 246 -5.43 -2.51 4.35
C PRO A 246 -5.13 -1.56 5.53
N VAL A 247 -6.11 -1.31 6.38
CA VAL A 247 -5.91 -0.51 7.60
C VAL A 247 -5.07 -1.31 8.60
N ALA A 248 -5.42 -2.59 8.82
CA ALA A 248 -4.68 -3.52 9.67
C ALA A 248 -3.21 -3.61 9.28
N ILE A 249 -2.95 -3.89 8.00
CA ILE A 249 -1.62 -4.03 7.42
C ILE A 249 -0.83 -2.71 7.57
N SER A 250 -1.47 -1.57 7.31
CA SER A 250 -0.83 -0.25 7.47
C SER A 250 -0.41 0.02 8.92
N MET A 251 -1.28 -0.33 9.87
CA MET A 251 -1.02 -0.11 11.30
C MET A 251 0.05 -1.06 11.84
N LEU A 252 0.01 -2.34 11.46
CA LEU A 252 1.04 -3.34 11.75
C LEU A 252 2.42 -2.88 11.30
N GLY A 253 2.52 -2.49 10.03
CA GLY A 253 3.75 -2.02 9.45
C GLY A 253 4.25 -0.72 10.08
N GLY A 254 3.33 0.15 10.49
CA GLY A 254 3.61 1.51 10.95
C GLY A 254 3.05 2.51 9.95
N ALA A 255 1.96 3.18 10.32
CA ALA A 255 1.25 4.09 9.44
C ALA A 255 2.12 5.28 9.03
N GLY A 256 2.26 5.52 7.72
CA GLY A 256 3.08 6.61 7.18
C GLY A 256 4.57 6.32 7.09
N THR A 257 5.01 5.11 7.45
CA THR A 257 6.36 4.63 7.12
C THR A 257 6.38 4.09 5.69
N LEU A 258 7.52 4.25 5.02
CA LEU A 258 7.66 3.87 3.62
C LEU A 258 7.77 2.36 3.42
N PHE A 259 8.37 1.66 4.39
CA PHE A 259 8.53 0.20 4.40
C PHE A 259 7.43 -0.53 5.19
N GLY A 260 6.60 0.21 5.94
CA GLY A 260 5.51 -0.34 6.73
C GLY A 260 4.58 -1.26 5.95
N PRO A 261 4.00 -0.83 4.81
CA PRO A 261 3.10 -1.67 4.01
C PRO A 261 3.72 -3.02 3.63
N LEU A 262 5.03 -3.02 3.32
CA LEU A 262 5.73 -4.23 2.89
C LEU A 262 5.89 -5.23 4.04
N VAL A 263 6.40 -4.75 5.19
CA VAL A 263 6.58 -5.59 6.39
C VAL A 263 5.24 -6.02 6.94
N GLY A 264 4.25 -5.11 6.96
CA GLY A 264 2.89 -5.39 7.37
C GLY A 264 2.25 -6.48 6.52
N SER A 265 2.39 -6.42 5.19
CA SER A 265 1.80 -7.42 4.29
C SER A 265 2.45 -8.79 4.48
N PHE A 266 3.78 -8.84 4.64
CA PHE A 266 4.50 -10.07 4.92
C PHE A 266 4.01 -10.76 6.20
N ILE A 267 3.89 -10.00 7.30
CA ILE A 267 3.43 -10.51 8.59
C ILE A 267 1.95 -10.91 8.51
N PHE A 268 1.12 -10.09 7.87
CA PHE A 268 -0.31 -10.33 7.77
C PHE A 268 -0.63 -11.61 7.01
N ILE A 269 0.00 -11.82 5.85
CA ILE A 269 -0.21 -13.03 5.04
C ILE A 269 0.39 -14.24 5.73
N GLY A 270 1.59 -14.11 6.32
CA GLY A 270 2.20 -15.19 7.11
C GLY A 270 1.30 -15.63 8.26
N LEU A 271 0.69 -14.68 8.98
CA LEU A 271 -0.26 -14.98 10.04
C LEU A 271 -1.55 -15.59 9.49
N LYS A 272 -2.10 -15.05 8.39
CA LYS A 272 -3.30 -15.59 7.73
C LYS A 272 -3.09 -17.05 7.32
N ASP A 273 -1.96 -17.38 6.71
CA ASP A 273 -1.66 -18.74 6.24
C ASP A 273 -1.48 -19.72 7.39
N ILE A 274 -0.84 -19.31 8.49
CA ILE A 274 -0.70 -20.14 9.69
C ILE A 274 -2.04 -20.28 10.42
N ALA A 275 -2.77 -19.18 10.60
CA ALA A 275 -4.05 -19.16 11.30
C ALA A 275 -5.11 -19.98 10.58
N SER A 276 -5.13 -19.93 9.25
CA SER A 276 -6.07 -20.71 8.42
C SER A 276 -5.85 -22.22 8.51
N GLN A 277 -4.69 -22.69 8.98
CA GLN A 277 -4.42 -24.12 9.19
C GLN A 277 -4.96 -24.62 10.55
N VAL A 278 -5.14 -23.72 11.52
CA VAL A 278 -5.50 -24.08 12.90
C VAL A 278 -6.95 -23.73 13.23
N ILE A 279 -7.47 -22.62 12.69
CA ILE A 279 -8.78 -22.07 13.04
C ILE A 279 -9.58 -21.74 11.78
N SER A 280 -10.80 -22.27 11.65
CA SER A 280 -11.69 -21.98 10.50
C SER A 280 -12.10 -20.49 10.41
N TYR A 281 -12.21 -19.80 11.54
CA TYR A 281 -12.53 -18.36 11.64
C TYR A 281 -11.27 -17.49 11.86
N TRP A 282 -10.31 -17.59 10.93
CA TRP A 282 -9.05 -16.83 10.98
C TRP A 282 -9.26 -15.30 11.02
N GLU A 283 -10.39 -14.79 10.51
CA GLU A 283 -10.75 -13.36 10.56
C GLU A 283 -10.84 -12.83 12.01
N LEU A 284 -11.26 -13.68 12.97
CA LEU A 284 -11.31 -13.32 14.39
C LEU A 284 -9.90 -13.05 14.96
N LEU A 285 -8.94 -13.92 14.60
CA LEU A 285 -7.54 -13.76 15.03
C LEU A 285 -6.92 -12.48 14.47
N VAL A 286 -7.22 -12.16 13.22
CA VAL A 286 -6.78 -10.91 12.59
C VAL A 286 -7.34 -9.70 13.32
N GLY A 287 -8.63 -9.71 13.67
CA GLY A 287 -9.27 -8.65 14.46
C GLY A 287 -8.66 -8.49 15.84
N LEU A 288 -8.41 -9.61 16.55
CA LEU A 288 -7.76 -9.59 17.87
C LEU A 288 -6.34 -9.03 17.79
N MET A 289 -5.57 -9.47 16.79
CA MET A 289 -4.21 -8.99 16.58
C MET A 289 -4.18 -7.50 16.27
N LEU A 290 -5.14 -7.00 15.49
CA LEU A 290 -5.29 -5.57 15.23
C LEU A 290 -5.52 -4.78 16.52
N ILE A 291 -6.39 -5.27 17.42
CA ILE A 291 -6.61 -4.64 18.74
C ILE A 291 -5.30 -4.58 19.52
N ILE A 292 -4.54 -5.69 19.57
CA ILE A 292 -3.24 -5.74 20.26
C ILE A 292 -2.27 -4.72 19.67
N VAL A 293 -2.16 -4.64 18.36
CA VAL A 293 -1.26 -3.70 17.66
C VAL A 293 -1.67 -2.26 17.91
N MET A 294 -2.98 -1.95 17.88
CA MET A 294 -3.49 -0.61 18.19
C MET A 294 -3.19 -0.21 19.64
N LEU A 295 -3.31 -1.14 20.59
CA LEU A 295 -3.00 -0.92 22.00
C LEU A 295 -1.49 -0.81 22.27
N ALA A 296 -0.65 -1.49 21.47
CA ALA A 296 0.80 -1.48 21.60
C ALA A 296 1.48 -0.15 21.17
N GLY A 297 0.73 0.77 20.57
CA GLY A 297 1.14 2.17 20.38
C GLY A 297 1.44 2.58 18.92
N GLU A 298 1.52 3.91 18.73
CA GLU A 298 1.41 4.62 17.45
C GLU A 298 2.54 4.38 16.42
N LYS A 299 3.65 3.73 16.81
CA LYS A 299 4.84 3.61 15.95
C LYS A 299 4.84 2.39 15.03
N GLY A 300 3.97 1.41 15.27
CA GLY A 300 3.97 0.13 14.54
C GLY A 300 5.32 -0.61 14.62
N ILE A 301 5.45 -1.72 13.88
CA ILE A 301 6.64 -2.57 13.95
C ILE A 301 7.87 -1.88 13.36
N VAL A 302 7.74 -1.26 12.17
CA VAL A 302 8.88 -0.60 11.50
C VAL A 302 9.33 0.65 12.25
N GLY A 303 8.41 1.47 12.75
CA GLY A 303 8.77 2.68 13.52
C GLY A 303 9.39 2.36 14.88
N SER A 304 9.02 1.24 15.51
CA SER A 304 9.68 0.75 16.72
C SER A 304 11.10 0.24 16.43
N LEU A 305 11.27 -0.48 15.32
CA LEU A 305 12.58 -1.00 14.89
C LEU A 305 13.55 0.13 14.49
N GLU A 306 13.08 1.15 13.76
CA GLU A 306 13.87 2.33 13.42
C GLU A 306 14.33 3.10 14.67
N GLY A 307 13.44 3.26 15.66
CA GLY A 307 13.76 3.90 16.93
C GLY A 307 14.77 3.11 17.79
N PHE A 308 14.78 1.78 17.68
CA PHE A 308 15.74 0.92 18.35
C PHE A 308 17.11 0.93 17.66
N LEU A 309 17.12 0.84 16.33
CA LEU A 309 18.33 0.93 15.51
C LEU A 309 19.03 2.28 15.64
N SER A 310 18.28 3.39 15.68
CA SER A 310 18.87 4.72 15.89
C SER A 310 19.51 4.88 17.26
N LYS A 311 18.94 4.23 18.30
CA LYS A 311 19.52 4.21 19.66
C LYS A 311 20.81 3.38 19.72
N LEU A 312 20.89 2.26 19.00
CA LEU A 312 22.09 1.43 18.90
C LEU A 312 23.23 2.13 18.13
N ILE A 313 22.92 2.82 17.04
CA ILE A 313 23.90 3.56 16.24
C ILE A 313 24.42 4.78 17.01
N ASN A 314 23.56 5.54 17.71
CA ASN A 314 24.02 6.65 18.55
C ASN A 314 24.84 6.20 19.77
N LYS A 315 24.65 4.96 20.27
CA LYS A 315 25.47 4.41 21.35
C LYS A 315 26.90 4.05 20.89
N HIS A 316 27.10 3.75 19.60
CA HIS A 316 28.43 3.52 19.04
C HIS A 316 29.18 4.81 18.68
N GLY A 317 28.48 5.83 18.16
CA GLY A 317 29.10 7.13 17.87
C GLY A 317 29.58 7.89 19.11
N ASN A 318 28.96 7.66 20.27
CA ASN A 318 29.38 8.30 21.53
C ASN A 318 30.61 7.61 22.16
N ASN A 319 30.89 6.35 21.84
CA ASN A 319 32.06 5.63 22.34
C ASN A 319 33.35 6.00 21.59
N GLU A 320 33.27 6.37 20.31
CA GLU A 320 34.44 6.86 19.54
C GLU A 320 34.84 8.29 19.94
N GLY A 321 33.88 9.16 20.25
CA GLY A 321 34.16 10.52 20.76
C GLY A 321 34.79 10.54 22.17
N LEU A 322 34.42 9.57 23.02
CA LEU A 322 35.01 9.41 24.36
C LEU A 322 36.43 8.81 24.32
N GLN A 323 36.76 8.00 23.30
CA GLN A 323 38.13 7.50 23.12
C GLN A 323 39.08 8.55 22.52
N ALA A 324 38.60 9.42 21.62
CA ALA A 324 39.43 10.52 21.08
C ALA A 324 39.81 11.55 22.16
N THR A 325 38.90 11.87 23.09
CA THR A 325 39.16 12.84 24.17
C THR A 325 40.14 12.30 25.22
N ASN A 326 40.16 10.98 25.45
CA ASN A 326 41.07 10.37 26.42
C ASN A 326 42.50 10.19 25.90
N ILE A 327 42.72 10.14 24.58
CA ILE A 327 44.07 10.03 23.99
C ILE A 327 44.75 11.41 23.95
N GLU A 328 44.01 12.51 23.80
CA GLU A 328 44.58 13.87 23.87
C GLU A 328 44.86 14.32 25.32
N GLY A 329 44.22 13.71 26.33
CA GLY A 329 44.42 14.04 27.75
C GLY A 329 45.68 13.42 28.38
N GLU A 330 46.26 12.36 27.81
CA GLU A 330 47.44 11.67 28.35
C GLU A 330 48.77 12.11 27.74
N VAL A 331 48.77 12.98 26.72
CA VAL A 331 50.00 13.47 26.05
C VAL A 331 50.39 14.90 26.49
N GLY A 332 49.63 15.50 27.41
CA GLY A 332 49.78 16.91 27.82
C GLY A 332 50.35 17.18 29.21
N SER A 333 50.89 16.17 29.92
CA SER A 333 51.50 16.38 31.24
C SER A 333 52.87 15.71 31.35
N GLU A 334 53.86 16.33 30.70
CA GLU A 334 55.26 16.35 31.18
C GLU A 334 55.57 17.73 31.75
#